data_AF-A0A444R7M9-F1
#
_entry.id   AF-A0A444R7M9-F1
#
_cell.length_a   1.000
_cell.length_b   1.000
_cell.length_c   1.000
_cell.angle_alpha   90.00
_cell.angle_beta   90.00
_cell.angle_gamma   90.00
#
_symmetry.space_group_name_H-M   'P 1'
#
loop_
_entity.id
_entity.type
_entity.pdbx_description
1 polymer ?
#
loop_
_entity_poly.entity_id
_entity_poly.type
_entity_poly.pdbx_seq_one_letter_code
_entity_poly.pdbx_strand_id
1 'polypeptide(L)'
;MPHRRSTVKGSLSFANPTVRAWLFQILAVVAAVSIVGWLFHNTVTNLSNRGITSGFAFLDRGAGFGIVQHLIDYQQGDTYGRIFIVGLLNTLLVSALCIVFASVLGFFIGLARLSDNWLLRKLSTIYIEIFRNIPPLLQIFFWYFAVLRNLPGPRQAVSAFDLAFLSNRGLYIPSPQLGDGFIAFIL
;
A
#
# COMPACT_ATOMS: atom_id res chain seq x y z
N MET A 1 -33.59 -16.66 -57.52
CA MET A 1 -32.51 -17.61 -57.21
C MET A 1 -31.30 -16.81 -56.71
N PRO A 2 -30.77 -17.06 -55.49
CA PRO A 2 -29.65 -16.29 -54.95
C PRO A 2 -28.33 -16.84 -55.53
N HIS A 3 -27.59 -15.98 -56.23
CA HIS A 3 -26.26 -16.34 -56.73
C HIS A 3 -25.23 -16.16 -55.61
N ARG A 4 -24.94 -17.29 -54.94
CA ARG A 4 -23.85 -17.46 -53.98
C ARG A 4 -22.52 -17.33 -54.73
N ARG A 5 -21.82 -16.20 -54.63
CA ARG A 5 -20.45 -16.07 -55.15
C ARG A 5 -19.46 -16.66 -54.13
N SER A 6 -18.69 -17.60 -54.65
CA SER A 6 -17.75 -18.48 -53.99
C SER A 6 -16.60 -17.74 -53.31
N THR A 7 -16.34 -18.13 -52.06
CA THR A 7 -15.07 -17.92 -51.36
C THR A 7 -13.94 -18.64 -52.08
N VAL A 8 -12.99 -17.90 -52.68
CA VAL A 8 -11.67 -18.44 -53.04
C VAL A 8 -10.61 -17.51 -52.47
N LYS A 9 -9.91 -18.04 -51.46
CA LYS A 9 -8.75 -17.46 -50.76
C LYS A 9 -7.70 -17.02 -51.78
N GLY A 10 -7.45 -15.72 -51.86
CA GLY A 10 -6.33 -15.16 -52.61
C GLY A 10 -5.02 -15.66 -52.00
N SER A 11 -4.24 -16.37 -52.82
CA SER A 11 -2.91 -16.88 -52.54
C SER A 11 -2.04 -15.83 -51.84
N LEU A 12 -1.29 -16.25 -50.82
CA LEU A 12 -0.17 -15.49 -50.25
C LEU A 12 0.79 -15.08 -51.38
N SER A 13 0.60 -13.88 -51.93
CA SER A 13 1.38 -13.34 -53.04
C SER A 13 2.01 -12.02 -52.61
N PHE A 14 3.33 -11.94 -52.76
CA PHE A 14 4.14 -10.77 -52.40
C PHE A 14 3.80 -9.50 -53.18
N ALA A 15 3.02 -9.61 -54.26
CA ALA A 15 2.53 -8.47 -55.04
C ALA A 15 1.31 -7.78 -54.42
N ASN A 16 0.66 -8.38 -53.41
CA ASN A 16 -0.52 -7.78 -52.77
C ASN A 16 -0.09 -6.68 -51.77
N PRO A 17 -0.59 -5.43 -51.91
CA PRO A 17 -0.23 -4.31 -51.04
C PRO A 17 -0.54 -4.57 -49.56
N THR A 18 -1.60 -5.34 -49.26
CA THR A 18 -1.97 -5.69 -47.89
C THR A 18 -0.97 -6.67 -47.26
N VAL A 19 -0.52 -7.69 -48.02
CA VAL A 19 0.48 -8.67 -47.53
C VAL A 19 1.83 -7.99 -47.26
N ARG A 20 2.24 -7.05 -48.12
CA ARG A 20 3.45 -6.26 -47.94
C ARG A 20 3.37 -5.33 -46.73
N ALA A 21 2.22 -4.71 -46.49
CA ALA A 21 1.99 -3.86 -45.32
C ALA A 21 2.12 -4.67 -44.02
N TRP A 22 1.48 -5.84 -43.93
CA TRP A 22 1.62 -6.76 -42.79
C TRP A 22 3.06 -7.22 -42.59
N LEU A 23 3.78 -7.54 -43.67
CA LEU A 23 5.18 -7.94 -43.61
C LEU A 23 6.07 -6.85 -43.01
N PHE A 24 5.95 -5.60 -43.49
CA PHE A 24 6.73 -4.48 -42.95
C PHE A 24 6.34 -4.13 -41.51
N GLN A 25 5.06 -4.25 -41.15
CA GLN A 25 4.62 -4.01 -39.77
C GLN A 25 5.15 -5.06 -38.80
N ILE A 26 5.11 -6.34 -39.18
CA ILE A 26 5.71 -7.42 -38.39
C ILE A 26 7.22 -7.19 -38.27
N LEU A 27 7.90 -6.88 -39.37
CA LEU A 27 9.34 -6.61 -39.38
C LEU A 27 9.69 -5.40 -38.49
N ALA A 28 8.90 -4.33 -38.52
CA ALA A 28 9.08 -3.16 -37.67
C ALA A 28 8.87 -3.48 -36.19
N VAL A 29 7.85 -4.27 -35.84
CA VAL A 29 7.61 -4.72 -34.46
C VAL A 29 8.74 -5.60 -33.97
N VAL A 30 9.18 -6.58 -34.77
CA VAL A 30 10.32 -7.45 -34.43
C VAL A 30 11.59 -6.62 -34.23
N ALA A 31 11.87 -5.67 -35.12
CA ALA A 31 13.01 -4.76 -34.99
C ALA A 31 12.91 -3.93 -33.70
N ALA A 32 11.74 -3.33 -33.42
CA ALA A 32 11.53 -2.53 -32.21
C ALA A 32 11.71 -3.35 -30.92
N VAL A 33 11.11 -4.53 -30.84
CA VAL A 33 11.25 -5.44 -29.68
C VAL A 33 12.71 -5.88 -29.51
N SER A 34 13.40 -6.17 -30.61
CA SER A 34 14.82 -6.55 -30.59
C SER A 34 15.71 -5.41 -30.09
N ILE A 35 15.46 -4.17 -30.55
CA ILE A 35 16.18 -2.98 -30.09
C ILE A 35 15.93 -2.74 -28.59
N VAL A 36 14.68 -2.81 -28.14
CA VAL A 36 14.33 -2.65 -26.71
C VAL A 36 15.00 -3.74 -25.86
N GLY A 37 14.94 -5.00 -26.30
CA GLY A 37 15.60 -6.12 -25.64
C GLY A 37 17.11 -5.93 -25.56
N TRP A 38 17.75 -5.49 -26.65
CA TRP A 38 19.17 -5.18 -26.68
C TRP A 38 19.55 -4.04 -25.73
N LEU A 39 18.77 -2.95 -25.70
CA LEU A 39 18.99 -1.83 -24.80
C LEU A 39 18.84 -2.25 -23.32
N PHE A 40 17.83 -3.06 -23.01
CA PHE A 40 17.62 -3.57 -21.66
C PHE A 40 18.79 -4.45 -21.22
N HIS A 41 19.20 -5.40 -22.07
CA HIS A 41 20.33 -6.29 -21.80
C HIS A 41 21.64 -5.52 -21.64
N ASN A 42 21.92 -4.55 -22.52
CA ASN A 42 23.09 -3.69 -22.43
C ASN A 42 23.08 -2.88 -21.13
N THR A 43 21.94 -2.30 -20.75
CA THR A 43 21.80 -1.52 -19.52
C THR A 43 22.03 -2.37 -18.28
N VAL A 44 21.36 -3.52 -18.16
CA VAL A 44 21.50 -4.43 -17.02
C VAL A 44 22.93 -4.93 -16.88
N THR A 45 23.58 -5.30 -18.00
CA THR A 45 24.98 -5.76 -18.00
C THR A 45 25.93 -4.64 -17.57
N ASN A 46 25.75 -3.42 -18.09
CA ASN A 46 26.55 -2.26 -17.68
C ASN A 46 26.35 -1.89 -16.20
N LEU A 47 25.13 -2.00 -15.68
CA LEU A 47 24.84 -1.77 -14.26
C LEU A 47 25.45 -2.85 -13.37
N SER A 48 25.33 -4.12 -13.76
CA SER A 48 25.91 -5.25 -13.04
C SER A 48 27.44 -5.17 -12.98
N ASN A 49 28.10 -4.80 -14.08
CA ASN A 49 29.54 -4.57 -14.14
C ASN A 49 30.01 -3.42 -13.21
N ARG A 50 29.10 -2.51 -12.83
CA ARG A 50 29.36 -1.42 -11.89
C ARG A 50 28.94 -1.75 -10.46
N GLY A 51 28.59 -3.01 -10.18
CA GLY A 51 28.11 -3.44 -8.86
C GLY A 51 26.73 -2.90 -8.48
N ILE A 52 26.03 -2.24 -9.41
CA ILE A 52 24.66 -1.75 -9.16
C ILE A 52 23.73 -2.93 -9.35
N THR A 53 23.13 -3.38 -8.24
CA THR A 53 22.09 -4.40 -8.27
C THR A 53 20.85 -3.79 -8.91
N SER A 54 20.56 -4.19 -10.15
CA SER A 54 19.38 -3.77 -10.90
C SER A 54 18.27 -4.83 -10.81
N GLY A 55 17.01 -4.41 -10.96
CA GLY A 55 15.85 -5.30 -10.91
C GLY A 55 15.34 -5.60 -9.50
N PHE A 56 14.64 -6.72 -9.34
CA PHE A 56 13.94 -7.11 -8.09
C PHE A 56 14.75 -8.02 -7.17
N ALA A 57 16.01 -8.31 -7.50
CA ALA A 57 16.88 -9.17 -6.68
C ALA A 57 17.14 -8.62 -5.26
N PHE A 58 16.85 -7.34 -5.02
CA PHE A 58 16.89 -6.78 -3.67
C PHE A 58 15.78 -7.33 -2.77
N LEU A 59 14.65 -7.78 -3.32
CA LEU A 59 13.53 -8.31 -2.56
C LEU A 59 13.90 -9.57 -1.78
N ASP A 60 14.86 -10.35 -2.27
CA ASP A 60 15.34 -11.58 -1.61
C ASP A 60 16.48 -11.32 -0.62
N ARG A 61 16.95 -10.07 -0.50
CA ARG A 61 18.00 -9.72 0.46
C ARG A 61 17.40 -9.54 1.84
N GLY A 62 18.05 -10.09 2.86
CA GLY A 62 17.70 -9.85 4.26
C GLY A 62 17.94 -8.39 4.64
N ALA A 63 16.97 -7.76 5.31
CA ALA A 63 17.13 -6.41 5.83
C ALA A 63 17.46 -6.43 7.32
N GLY A 64 18.43 -5.61 7.73
CA GLY A 64 18.93 -5.59 9.10
C GLY A 64 18.11 -4.77 10.11
N PHE A 65 16.86 -4.40 9.81
CA PHE A 65 16.04 -3.55 10.69
C PHE A 65 14.73 -4.20 11.12
N GLY A 66 14.32 -3.93 12.36
CA GLY A 66 13.04 -4.39 12.90
C GLY A 66 11.89 -3.43 12.55
N ILE A 67 10.68 -3.97 12.38
CA ILE A 67 9.45 -3.19 12.23
C ILE A 67 8.63 -3.39 13.50
N VAL A 68 8.17 -2.29 14.11
CA VAL A 68 7.45 -2.33 15.40
C VAL A 68 6.07 -2.97 15.27
N GLN A 69 5.32 -2.59 14.23
CA GLN A 69 3.99 -3.12 13.95
C GLN A 69 4.07 -4.07 12.76
N HIS A 70 3.62 -5.32 12.92
CA HIS A 70 3.53 -6.28 11.83
C HIS A 70 2.29 -7.16 12.02
N LEU A 71 1.48 -7.29 10.98
CA LEU A 71 0.27 -8.14 10.99
C LEU A 71 0.58 -9.61 10.72
N ILE A 72 1.74 -9.89 10.15
CA ILE A 72 2.26 -11.22 9.87
C ILE A 72 3.57 -11.40 10.64
N ASP A 73 3.97 -12.64 10.86
CA ASP A 73 5.24 -12.93 11.52
C ASP A 73 6.38 -12.25 10.77
N TYR A 74 7.19 -11.48 11.48
CA TYR A 74 8.33 -10.78 10.89
C TYR A 74 9.47 -10.78 11.90
N GLN A 75 10.66 -11.12 11.43
CA GLN A 75 11.88 -11.10 12.22
C GLN A 75 12.92 -10.18 11.59
N GLN A 76 13.74 -9.57 12.44
CA GLN A 76 14.87 -8.77 11.96
C GLN A 76 15.84 -9.70 11.20
N GLY A 77 16.08 -9.40 9.92
CA GLY A 77 16.84 -10.26 9.01
C GLY A 77 16.00 -10.87 7.88
N ASP A 78 14.66 -10.81 7.98
CA ASP A 78 13.76 -11.21 6.90
C ASP A 78 13.99 -10.38 5.63
N THR A 79 13.52 -10.92 4.50
CA THR A 79 13.78 -10.33 3.19
C THR A 79 13.04 -9.01 2.98
N TYR A 80 13.59 -8.12 2.15
CA TYR A 80 12.92 -6.86 1.77
C TYR A 80 11.52 -7.11 1.19
N GLY A 81 11.33 -8.19 0.43
CA GLY A 81 10.02 -8.59 -0.09
C GLY A 81 8.99 -8.78 1.01
N ARG A 82 9.36 -9.44 2.12
CA ARG A 82 8.49 -9.60 3.28
C ARG A 82 8.19 -8.26 3.94
N ILE A 83 9.18 -7.37 4.01
CA ILE A 83 9.01 -6.00 4.55
C ILE A 83 8.00 -5.20 3.74
N PHE A 84 8.02 -5.29 2.40
CA PHE A 84 7.01 -4.63 1.57
C PHE A 84 5.61 -5.14 1.86
N ILE A 85 5.45 -6.45 2.07
CA ILE A 85 4.14 -7.02 2.42
C ILE A 85 3.71 -6.53 3.80
N VAL A 86 4.58 -6.54 4.80
CA VAL A 86 4.30 -6.00 6.14
C VAL A 86 3.89 -4.52 6.05
N GLY A 87 4.66 -3.71 5.33
CA GLY A 87 4.37 -2.29 5.10
C GLY A 87 3.02 -2.08 4.42
N LEU A 88 2.73 -2.83 3.36
CA LEU A 88 1.46 -2.79 2.65
C LEU A 88 0.29 -3.13 3.56
N LEU A 89 0.40 -4.22 4.35
CA LEU A 89 -0.64 -4.63 5.29
C LEU A 89 -0.88 -3.58 6.37
N ASN A 90 0.17 -2.96 6.89
CA ASN A 90 0.05 -1.86 7.84
C ASN A 90 -0.63 -0.63 7.22
N THR A 91 -0.26 -0.24 6.00
CA THR A 91 -0.91 0.87 5.29
C THR A 91 -2.39 0.59 5.05
N LEU A 92 -2.75 -0.64 4.64
CA LEU A 92 -4.14 -1.04 4.46
C LEU A 92 -4.91 -1.00 5.77
N LEU A 93 -4.35 -1.55 6.86
CA LEU A 93 -4.96 -1.50 8.19
C LEU A 93 -5.21 -0.06 8.61
N VAL A 94 -4.17 0.79 8.59
CA VAL A 94 -4.28 2.19 9.01
C VAL A 94 -5.27 2.94 8.13
N SER A 95 -5.25 2.73 6.81
CA SER A 95 -6.18 3.39 5.89
C SER A 95 -7.64 2.98 6.16
N ALA A 96 -7.89 1.69 6.38
CA ALA A 96 -9.23 1.19 6.71
C ALA A 96 -9.75 1.80 8.01
N LEU A 97 -8.93 1.81 9.07
CA LEU A 97 -9.28 2.42 10.34
C LEU A 97 -9.50 3.94 10.18
N CYS A 98 -8.62 4.64 9.47
CA CYS A 98 -8.78 6.07 9.19
C CYS A 98 -10.08 6.36 8.45
N ILE A 99 -10.46 5.58 7.43
CA ILE A 99 -11.72 5.76 6.70
C ILE A 99 -12.90 5.62 7.66
N VAL A 100 -12.96 4.54 8.44
CA VAL A 100 -14.07 4.30 9.39
C VAL A 100 -14.18 5.44 10.40
N PHE A 101 -13.09 5.76 11.12
CA PHE A 101 -13.13 6.79 12.16
C PHE A 101 -13.33 8.20 11.60
N ALA A 102 -12.70 8.55 10.47
CA ALA A 102 -12.87 9.86 9.86
C ALA A 102 -14.28 10.04 9.27
N SER A 103 -14.89 8.99 8.71
CA SER A 103 -16.27 9.05 8.24
C SER A 103 -17.24 9.27 9.39
N VAL A 104 -17.09 8.52 10.50
CA VAL A 104 -17.95 8.67 11.68
C VAL A 104 -17.80 10.06 12.29
N LEU A 105 -16.56 10.49 12.60
CA LEU A 105 -16.30 11.81 13.17
C LEU A 105 -16.71 12.94 12.22
N GLY A 106 -16.33 12.83 10.94
CA GLY A 106 -16.65 13.82 9.92
C GLY A 106 -18.16 13.98 9.71
N PHE A 107 -18.92 12.88 9.77
CA PHE A 107 -20.38 12.92 9.71
C PHE A 107 -20.97 13.71 10.88
N PHE A 108 -20.61 13.40 12.12
CA PHE A 108 -21.14 14.09 13.30
C PHE A 108 -20.73 15.57 13.35
N ILE A 109 -19.48 15.87 13.03
CA ILE A 109 -18.98 17.25 12.99
C ILE A 109 -19.64 18.03 11.84
N GLY A 110 -19.90 17.37 10.72
CA GLY A 110 -20.65 17.92 9.60
C GLY A 110 -22.09 18.28 9.98
N LEU A 111 -22.80 17.40 10.69
CA LEU A 111 -24.13 17.68 11.23
C LEU A 111 -24.11 18.84 12.24
N ALA A 112 -23.13 18.85 13.16
CA ALA A 112 -22.97 19.91 14.14
C ALA A 112 -22.74 21.30 13.50
N ARG A 113 -22.16 21.34 12.29
CA ARG A 113 -21.98 22.58 11.53
C ARG A 113 -23.28 23.11 10.93
N LEU A 114 -24.23 22.22 10.59
CA LEU A 114 -25.53 22.61 10.04
C LEU A 114 -26.56 22.95 11.13
N SER A 115 -26.28 22.59 12.39
CA SER A 115 -27.15 22.88 13.53
C SER A 115 -27.47 24.37 13.68
N ASP A 116 -28.72 24.68 14.02
CA ASP A 116 -29.19 26.03 14.37
C ASP A 116 -28.56 26.56 15.68
N ASN A 117 -28.11 25.66 16.56
CA ASN A 117 -27.38 26.04 17.76
C ASN A 117 -26.04 26.71 17.40
N TRP A 118 -25.95 28.01 17.66
CA TRP A 118 -24.78 28.84 17.38
C TRP A 118 -23.48 28.28 17.96
N LEU A 119 -23.51 27.72 19.18
CA LEU A 119 -22.31 27.21 19.85
C LEU A 119 -21.77 25.97 19.14
N LEU A 120 -22.63 24.99 18.84
CA LEU A 120 -22.23 23.77 18.12
C LEU A 120 -21.68 24.10 16.72
N ARG A 121 -22.35 25.01 16.01
CA ARG A 121 -21.90 25.47 14.69
C ARG A 121 -20.54 26.17 14.76
N LYS A 122 -20.31 27.01 15.77
CA LYS A 122 -19.05 27.72 15.93
C LYS A 122 -17.91 26.77 16.31
N LEU A 123 -18.13 25.86 17.26
CA LEU A 123 -17.12 24.88 17.68
C LEU A 123 -16.74 23.92 16.55
N SER A 124 -17.71 23.39 15.81
CA SER A 124 -17.44 22.55 14.64
C SER A 124 -16.70 23.30 13.55
N THR A 125 -17.04 24.57 13.30
CA THR A 125 -16.32 25.42 12.33
C THR A 125 -14.86 25.63 12.74
N ILE A 126 -14.60 25.97 14.01
CA ILE A 126 -13.25 26.13 14.55
C ILE A 126 -12.45 24.84 14.42
N TYR A 127 -13.04 23.70 14.80
CA TYR A 127 -12.40 22.39 14.63
C TYR A 127 -12.00 22.15 13.16
N ILE A 128 -12.94 22.29 12.23
CA ILE A 128 -12.69 22.05 10.80
C ILE A 128 -11.59 22.97 10.26
N GLU A 129 -11.65 24.27 10.57
CA GLU A 129 -10.68 25.26 10.11
C GLU A 129 -9.28 24.96 10.66
N ILE A 130 -9.14 24.63 11.94
CA ILE A 130 -7.84 24.30 12.55
C ILE A 130 -7.23 23.09 11.85
N PHE A 131 -7.95 21.96 11.78
CA PHE A 131 -7.40 20.72 11.27
C PHE A 131 -7.16 20.73 9.75
N ARG A 132 -7.91 21.55 8.99
CA ARG A 132 -7.69 21.71 7.54
C ARG A 132 -6.59 22.69 7.18
N ASN A 133 -6.29 23.66 8.06
CA ASN A 133 -5.27 24.68 7.79
C ASN A 133 -3.90 24.36 8.41
N ILE A 134 -3.82 23.51 9.43
CA ILE A 134 -2.54 23.08 10.01
C ILE A 134 -1.86 22.04 9.11
N PRO A 135 -0.58 22.24 8.72
CA PRO A 135 0.18 21.24 7.96
C PRO A 135 0.15 19.87 8.64
N PRO A 136 -0.14 18.78 7.92
CA PRO A 136 -0.25 17.44 8.51
C PRO A 136 1.06 17.00 9.19
N LEU A 137 2.21 17.44 8.68
CA LEU A 137 3.51 17.17 9.31
C LEU A 137 3.61 17.78 10.71
N LEU A 138 3.08 18.99 10.92
CA LEU A 138 3.06 19.63 12.24
C LEU A 138 2.16 18.86 13.20
N GLN A 139 1.04 18.31 12.72
CA GLN A 139 0.17 17.47 13.53
C GLN A 139 0.92 16.20 13.99
N ILE A 140 1.62 15.53 13.07
CA ILE A 140 2.42 14.34 13.38
C ILE A 140 3.50 14.68 14.42
N PHE A 141 4.22 15.80 14.25
CA PHE A 141 5.22 16.23 15.23
C PHE A 141 4.62 16.58 16.58
N PHE A 142 3.47 17.25 16.62
CA PHE A 142 2.77 17.54 17.87
C PHE A 142 2.43 16.24 18.62
N TRP A 143 1.78 15.28 17.97
CA TRP A 143 1.41 14.01 18.60
C TRP A 143 2.65 13.20 19.04
N TYR A 144 3.72 13.22 18.25
CA TYR A 144 4.95 12.54 18.61
C TYR A 144 5.64 13.19 19.82
N PHE A 145 5.92 14.49 19.75
CA PHE A 145 6.75 15.17 20.76
C PHE A 145 5.97 15.59 22.01
N ALA A 146 4.72 16.03 21.87
CA ALA A 146 3.92 16.50 23.00
C ALA A 146 3.22 15.35 23.74
N VAL A 147 2.90 14.25 23.05
CA VAL A 147 2.13 13.15 23.64
C VAL A 147 2.97 11.88 23.76
N LEU A 148 3.34 11.24 22.63
CA LEU A 148 4.02 9.93 22.62
C LEU A 148 5.36 9.93 23.36
N ARG A 149 6.18 10.98 23.21
CA ARG A 149 7.49 11.06 23.85
C ARG A 149 7.42 11.16 25.39
N ASN A 150 6.33 11.68 25.93
CA ASN A 150 6.12 11.82 27.37
C ASN A 150 5.59 10.54 28.03
N LEU A 151 5.16 9.57 27.24
CA LEU A 151 4.72 8.27 27.73
C LEU A 151 5.92 7.40 28.18
N PRO A 152 5.72 6.50 29.16
CA PRO A 152 6.77 5.62 29.63
C PRO A 152 7.22 4.63 28.54
N GLY A 153 8.43 4.10 28.70
CA GLY A 153 8.96 3.07 27.82
C GLY A 153 8.13 1.77 27.90
N PRO A 154 8.29 0.84 26.93
CA PRO A 154 7.45 -0.36 26.83
C PRO A 154 7.47 -1.27 28.06
N ARG A 155 8.58 -1.28 28.82
CA ARG A 155 8.71 -2.07 30.06
C ARG A 155 7.94 -1.49 31.25
N GLN A 156 7.59 -0.20 31.18
CA GLN A 156 6.84 0.53 32.20
C GLN A 156 5.52 1.05 31.63
N ALA A 157 4.97 0.34 30.64
CA ALA A 157 3.74 0.74 29.97
C ALA A 157 2.59 0.88 30.99
N VAL A 158 1.78 1.92 30.81
CA VAL A 158 0.60 2.13 31.65
C VAL A 158 -0.45 1.11 31.25
N SER A 159 -0.85 0.23 32.17
CA SER A 159 -1.95 -0.70 31.94
C SER A 159 -3.29 -0.05 32.24
N ALA A 160 -4.27 -0.29 31.36
CA ALA A 160 -5.68 0.01 31.58
C ALA A 160 -6.41 -1.32 31.75
N PHE A 161 -6.79 -1.61 32.99
CA PHE A 161 -7.53 -2.83 33.36
C PHE A 161 -6.86 -4.14 32.92
N ASP A 162 -5.53 -4.16 32.78
CA ASP A 162 -4.74 -5.28 32.22
C ASP A 162 -5.16 -5.76 30.82
N LEU A 163 -6.02 -4.98 30.14
CA LEU A 163 -6.55 -5.27 28.80
C LEU A 163 -5.88 -4.42 27.72
N ALA A 164 -5.29 -3.28 28.08
CA ALA A 164 -4.60 -2.41 27.15
C ALA A 164 -3.37 -1.78 27.79
N PHE A 165 -2.27 -1.71 27.03
CA PHE A 165 -0.99 -1.20 27.49
C PHE A 165 -0.57 -0.01 26.65
N LEU A 166 -0.42 1.17 27.27
CA LEU A 166 -0.01 2.39 26.60
C LEU A 166 1.45 2.73 26.92
N SER A 167 2.25 2.93 25.88
CA SER A 167 3.67 3.27 25.98
C SER A 167 4.06 4.32 24.93
N ASN A 168 5.33 4.75 24.97
CA ASN A 168 5.90 5.59 23.90
C ASN A 168 5.98 4.89 22.53
N ARG A 169 5.68 3.59 22.44
CA ARG A 169 5.50 2.84 21.17
C ARG A 169 4.03 2.76 20.74
N GLY A 170 3.14 3.47 21.42
CA GLY A 170 1.70 3.46 21.14
C GLY A 170 0.93 2.52 22.08
N LEU A 171 -0.27 2.15 21.63
CA LEU A 171 -1.22 1.31 22.34
C LEU A 171 -1.08 -0.15 21.89
N TYR A 172 -0.91 -1.06 22.84
CA TYR A 172 -0.88 -2.51 22.62
C TYR A 172 -2.08 -3.15 23.30
N ILE A 173 -2.81 -3.97 22.54
CA ILE A 173 -3.91 -4.77 23.05
C ILE A 173 -3.52 -6.23 22.81
N PRO A 174 -3.39 -7.06 23.85
CA PRO A 174 -3.08 -8.47 23.69
C PRO A 174 -4.21 -9.15 22.91
N SER A 175 -3.84 -10.02 21.96
CA SER A 175 -4.83 -10.83 21.26
C SER A 175 -5.42 -11.87 22.20
N PRO A 176 -6.75 -12.12 22.12
CA PRO A 176 -7.34 -13.24 22.84
C PRO A 176 -6.75 -14.55 22.30
N GLN A 177 -6.24 -15.39 23.19
CA GLN A 177 -5.76 -16.73 22.86
C GLN A 177 -6.80 -17.76 23.26
N LEU A 178 -7.11 -18.68 22.35
CA LEU A 178 -8.00 -19.81 22.65
C LEU A 178 -7.21 -20.84 23.46
N GLY A 179 -7.65 -21.13 24.68
CA GLY A 179 -7.05 -22.16 25.51
C GLY A 179 -7.38 -23.58 25.03
N ASP A 180 -6.58 -24.54 25.47
CA ASP A 180 -6.84 -25.96 25.21
C ASP A 180 -8.23 -26.34 25.73
N GLY A 181 -9.05 -26.95 24.85
CA GLY A 181 -10.43 -27.34 25.18
C GLY A 181 -11.52 -26.30 24.86
N PHE A 182 -11.19 -25.13 24.32
CA PHE A 182 -12.19 -24.11 23.93
C PHE A 182 -13.28 -24.65 22.99
N ILE A 183 -12.91 -25.53 22.05
CA ILE A 183 -13.86 -26.18 21.15
C ILE A 183 -14.84 -27.09 21.90
N ALA A 184 -14.36 -27.81 22.92
CA ALA A 184 -15.19 -28.69 23.75
C ALA A 184 -16.10 -27.93 24.72
N PHE A 185 -15.79 -26.67 25.04
CA PHE A 185 -16.64 -25.80 25.85
C PHE A 185 -17.85 -25.22 25.08
N ILE A 186 -17.70 -25.06 23.76
CA ILE A 186 -18.76 -24.52 22.88
C ILE A 186 -19.72 -25.61 22.39
N LEU A 187 -19.28 -26.86 22.34
CA LEU A 187 -20.08 -28.04 21.99
C LEU A 187 -20.86 -28.57 23.20
#